data_AF-A0A5Y7IL23-F1
#
_entry.id   AF-A0A5Y7IL23-F1
#
_cell.length_a   1.000
_cell.length_b   1.000
_cell.length_c   1.000
_cell.angle_alpha   90.00
_cell.angle_beta   90.00
_cell.angle_gamma   90.00
#
_symmetry.space_group_name_H-M   'P 1'
#
loop_
_entity.id
_entity.type
_entity.pdbx_description
1 polymer ?
#
loop_
_entity_poly.entity_id
_entity_poly.type
_entity_poly.pdbx_seq_one_letter_code
_entity_poly.pdbx_strand_id
1 'polypeptide(L)'
;NRLEVIEEALNEQYPRFKADPDITGQITDLKDYVQEERKSIQKQKARGELSEFESAFIEPAINDVYLSSLDKIRRGSKPSSSVNGYICDTSSTLSYWLFQIRDYEGKEE
;
A
#
# COMPACT_ATOMS: atom_id res chain seq x y z
N ASN A 1 -7.75 -1.36 9.49
CA ASN A 1 -7.30 -1.39 8.08
C ASN A 1 -6.45 -2.65 7.86
N ARG A 2 -6.47 -3.32 6.69
CA ARG A 2 -5.68 -4.56 6.46
C ARG A 2 -4.18 -4.34 6.66
N LEU A 3 -3.69 -3.15 6.29
CA LEU A 3 -2.30 -2.76 6.48
C LEU A 3 -1.92 -2.64 7.96
N GLU A 4 -2.79 -2.04 8.78
CA GLU A 4 -2.58 -1.90 10.24
C GLU A 4 -2.48 -3.28 10.92
N VAL A 5 -3.32 -4.24 10.52
CA VAL A 5 -3.28 -5.61 11.07
C VAL A 5 -1.94 -6.29 10.79
N ILE A 6 -1.41 -6.13 9.56
CA ILE A 6 -0.10 -6.68 9.19
C ILE A 6 1.02 -5.98 9.97
N GLU A 7 0.94 -4.66 10.11
CA GLU A 7 1.93 -3.85 10.83
C GLU A 7 1.97 -4.22 12.32
N GLU A 8 0.81 -4.35 12.98
CA GLU A 8 0.70 -4.80 14.36
C GLU A 8 1.29 -6.22 14.54
N ALA A 9 0.92 -7.16 13.69
CA ALA A 9 1.42 -8.53 13.76
C ALA A 9 2.95 -8.63 13.56
N LEU A 10 3.52 -7.78 12.70
CA LEU A 10 4.98 -7.70 12.52
C LEU A 10 5.67 -7.05 13.73
N ASN A 11 5.07 -6.01 14.30
CA ASN A 11 5.60 -5.32 15.47
C ASN A 11 5.57 -6.19 16.73
N GLU A 12 4.55 -7.05 16.90
CA GLU A 12 4.51 -8.02 18.00
C GLU A 12 5.66 -9.04 17.94
N GLN A 13 6.12 -9.37 16.73
CA GLN A 13 7.27 -10.26 16.54
C GLN A 13 8.61 -9.53 16.65
N TYR A 14 8.63 -8.20 16.71
CA TYR A 14 9.87 -7.45 16.81
C TYR A 14 10.58 -7.70 18.16
N PRO A 15 11.92 -7.85 18.20
CA PRO A 15 12.85 -7.90 17.07
C PRO A 15 13.07 -9.32 16.51
N ARG A 16 12.41 -10.34 17.06
CA ARG A 16 12.62 -11.77 16.73
C ARG A 16 11.50 -12.30 15.84
N PHE A 17 11.52 -11.85 14.59
CA PHE A 17 10.61 -12.31 13.54
C PHE A 17 10.66 -13.83 13.37
N LYS A 18 9.48 -14.46 13.29
CA LYS A 18 9.33 -15.89 13.06
C LYS A 18 8.67 -16.11 11.71
N ALA A 19 8.88 -17.30 11.15
CA ALA A 19 8.14 -17.71 9.97
C ALA A 19 6.67 -17.86 10.36
N ASP A 20 5.84 -16.94 9.90
CA ASP A 20 4.40 -16.94 10.10
C ASP A 20 3.70 -17.01 8.73
N PRO A 21 3.10 -18.16 8.38
CA PRO A 21 2.39 -18.32 7.12
C PRO A 21 1.21 -17.37 6.97
N ASP A 22 0.55 -16.99 8.07
CA ASP A 22 -0.61 -16.10 8.02
C ASP A 22 -0.17 -14.68 7.66
N ILE A 23 0.83 -14.14 8.36
CA ILE A 23 1.41 -12.83 8.02
C ILE A 23 1.95 -12.82 6.58
N THR A 24 2.62 -13.90 6.17
CA THR A 24 3.13 -14.04 4.81
C THR A 24 1.99 -14.02 3.76
N GLY A 25 0.87 -14.68 4.05
CA GLY A 25 -0.32 -14.68 3.22
C GLY A 25 -0.95 -13.29 3.14
N GLN A 26 -1.16 -12.64 4.29
CA GLN A 26 -1.73 -11.30 4.34
C GLN A 26 -0.91 -10.26 3.56
N ILE A 27 0.43 -10.32 3.66
CA ILE A 27 1.33 -9.45 2.88
C ILE A 27 1.24 -9.74 1.38
N THR A 28 1.17 -11.02 1.00
CA THR A 28 1.06 -11.42 -0.41
C THR A 28 -0.25 -10.91 -1.02
N ASP A 29 -1.35 -11.10 -0.31
CA ASP A 29 -2.66 -10.64 -0.75
C ASP A 29 -2.74 -9.10 -0.80
N LEU A 30 -2.12 -8.39 0.15
CA LEU A 30 -2.04 -6.92 0.11
C LEU A 30 -1.31 -6.46 -1.16
N LYS A 31 -0.18 -7.09 -1.47
CA LYS A 31 0.59 -6.79 -2.69
C LYS A 31 -0.24 -7.05 -3.94
N ASP A 32 -0.92 -8.20 -4.00
CA ASP A 32 -1.74 -8.59 -5.14
C ASP A 32 -2.93 -7.64 -5.32
N TYR A 33 -3.60 -7.25 -4.24
CA TYR A 33 -4.68 -6.26 -4.25
C TYR A 33 -4.21 -4.91 -4.82
N VAL A 34 -3.11 -4.35 -4.29
CA VAL A 34 -2.59 -3.06 -4.79
C VAL A 34 -2.14 -3.17 -6.25
N GLN A 35 -1.58 -4.31 -6.66
CA GLN A 35 -1.21 -4.55 -8.05
C GLN A 35 -2.44 -4.60 -8.98
N GLU A 36 -3.55 -5.19 -8.53
CA GLU A 36 -4.81 -5.23 -9.26
C GLU A 36 -5.43 -3.84 -9.40
N GLU A 37 -5.50 -3.07 -8.31
CA GLU A 37 -5.96 -1.68 -8.33
C GLU A 37 -5.12 -0.83 -9.28
N ARG A 38 -3.79 -1.00 -9.24
CA ARG A 38 -2.87 -0.33 -10.17
C ARG A 38 -3.15 -0.68 -11.63
N LYS A 39 -3.45 -1.94 -11.94
CA LYS A 39 -3.83 -2.33 -13.31
C LYS A 39 -5.20 -1.76 -13.69
N SER A 40 -6.13 -1.70 -12.75
CA SER A 40 -7.46 -1.13 -12.96
C SER A 40 -7.35 0.36 -13.32
N ILE A 41 -6.65 1.15 -12.51
CA ILE A 41 -6.49 2.60 -12.73
C ILE A 41 -5.74 2.88 -14.04
N GLN A 42 -4.73 2.08 -14.39
CA GLN A 42 -4.02 2.20 -15.67
C GLN A 42 -4.92 1.93 -16.88
N LYS A 43 -5.84 0.95 -16.78
CA LYS A 43 -6.81 0.67 -17.85
C LYS A 43 -7.82 1.79 -18.01
N GLN A 44 -8.34 2.31 -16.89
CA GLN A 44 -9.27 3.45 -16.91
C GLN A 44 -8.59 4.70 -17.49
N LYS A 45 -7.33 4.96 -17.13
CA LYS A 45 -6.52 6.03 -17.72
C LYS A 45 -6.38 5.89 -19.23
N ALA A 46 -6.03 4.69 -19.70
CA ALA A 46 -5.86 4.42 -21.13
C ALA A 46 -7.16 4.62 -21.94
N ARG A 47 -8.32 4.53 -21.29
CA ARG A 47 -9.63 4.77 -21.89
C ARG A 47 -10.13 6.21 -21.74
N GLY A 48 -9.39 7.06 -21.01
CA GLY A 48 -9.85 8.41 -20.66
C GLY A 48 -11.03 8.42 -19.68
N GLU A 49 -11.18 7.37 -18.88
CA GLU A 49 -12.27 7.21 -17.91
C GLU A 49 -11.94 7.80 -16.54
N LEU A 50 -10.70 8.24 -16.31
CA LEU A 50 -10.32 8.91 -15.06
C LEU A 50 -10.78 10.37 -15.08
N SER A 51 -11.39 10.78 -13.97
CA SER A 51 -11.57 12.19 -13.65
C SER A 51 -10.23 12.91 -13.45
N GLU A 52 -10.28 14.25 -13.44
CA GLU A 52 -9.13 15.09 -13.12
C GLU A 52 -8.60 14.80 -11.71
N PHE A 53 -9.52 14.64 -10.74
CA PHE A 53 -9.19 14.27 -9.37
C PHE A 53 -8.49 12.89 -9.30
N GLU A 54 -9.04 11.87 -9.97
CA GLU A 54 -8.44 10.54 -9.97
C GLU A 54 -7.06 10.53 -10.62
N SER A 55 -6.86 11.33 -11.67
CA SER A 55 -5.57 11.47 -12.34
C SER A 55 -4.55 12.24 -11.49
N ALA A 56 -5.00 13.22 -10.70
CA ALA A 56 -4.15 14.06 -9.88
C ALA A 56 -3.79 13.45 -8.50
N PHE A 57 -4.69 12.64 -7.94
CA PHE A 57 -4.54 12.11 -6.57
C PHE A 57 -4.56 10.59 -6.49
N ILE A 58 -5.55 9.92 -7.09
CA ILE A 58 -5.76 8.47 -6.90
C ILE A 58 -4.71 7.64 -7.67
N GLU A 59 -4.45 7.95 -8.93
CA GLU A 59 -3.42 7.26 -9.71
C GLU A 59 -2.01 7.44 -9.09
N PRO A 60 -1.57 8.66 -8.74
CA PRO A 60 -0.29 8.86 -8.05
C PRO A 60 -0.22 8.11 -6.72
N ALA A 61 -1.28 8.14 -5.90
CA ALA A 61 -1.31 7.43 -4.63
C ALA A 61 -1.12 5.92 -4.79
N ILE A 62 -1.83 5.29 -5.72
CA ILE A 62 -1.72 3.84 -5.98
C ILE A 62 -0.31 3.50 -6.49
N ASN A 63 0.24 4.30 -7.41
CA ASN A 63 1.58 4.08 -7.95
C ASN A 63 2.65 4.22 -6.86
N ASP A 64 2.58 5.26 -6.03
CA ASP A 64 3.54 5.50 -4.97
C ASP A 64 3.47 4.45 -3.87
N VAL A 65 2.27 4.03 -3.44
CA VAL A 65 2.09 2.93 -2.48
C VAL A 65 2.71 1.62 -3.01
N TYR A 66 2.50 1.33 -4.30
CA TYR A 66 3.10 0.15 -4.93
C TYR A 66 4.63 0.25 -5.05
N LEU A 67 5.15 1.37 -5.54
CA LEU A 67 6.56 1.57 -5.88
C LEU A 67 7.46 1.88 -4.67
N SER A 68 6.91 2.54 -3.64
CA SER A 68 7.66 2.90 -2.43
C SER A 68 8.26 1.67 -1.77
N SER A 69 7.45 0.64 -1.54
CA SER A 69 7.85 -0.47 -0.67
C SER A 69 7.22 -1.82 -1.00
N LEU A 70 5.97 -1.89 -1.50
CA LEU A 70 5.33 -3.18 -1.79
C LEU A 70 5.99 -3.94 -2.94
N ASP A 71 6.53 -3.26 -3.96
CA ASP A 71 7.25 -3.91 -5.05
C ASP A 71 8.51 -4.64 -4.57
N LYS A 72 9.17 -4.09 -3.53
CA LYS A 72 10.41 -4.64 -2.93
C LYS A 72 10.17 -5.92 -2.14
N ILE A 73 8.94 -6.19 -1.71
CA ILE A 73 8.57 -7.42 -1.01
C ILE A 73 8.33 -8.52 -2.05
N ARG A 74 9.15 -9.59 -2.01
CA ARG A 74 8.93 -10.78 -2.85
C ARG A 74 7.71 -11.55 -2.37
N ARG A 75 6.96 -12.17 -3.28
CA ARG A 75 5.87 -13.09 -2.87
C ARG A 75 6.43 -14.21 -1.99
N GLY A 76 5.70 -14.56 -0.93
CA GLY A 76 6.15 -15.56 0.03
C GLY A 76 7.32 -15.11 0.92
N SER A 77 7.65 -13.82 0.95
CA SER A 77 8.66 -13.30 1.88
C SER A 77 8.21 -13.52 3.32
N LYS A 78 9.08 -14.12 4.12
CA LYS A 78 8.83 -14.33 5.53
C LYS A 78 8.92 -12.99 6.29
N PRO A 79 8.21 -12.87 7.43
CA PRO A 79 8.40 -11.76 8.36
C PRO A 79 9.89 -11.54 8.65
N SER A 80 10.33 -10.29 8.55
CA SER A 80 11.71 -9.87 8.80
C SER A 80 11.75 -8.37 9.04
N SER A 81 12.86 -7.87 9.60
CA SER A 81 13.03 -6.44 9.83
C SER A 81 12.87 -5.61 8.55
N SER A 82 13.37 -6.12 7.41
CA SER A 82 13.21 -5.44 6.12
C SER A 82 11.77 -5.40 5.65
N VAL A 83 11.04 -6.52 5.79
CA VAL A 83 9.61 -6.58 5.46
C VAL A 83 8.80 -5.65 6.36
N ASN A 84 9.10 -5.60 7.66
CA ASN A 84 8.48 -4.66 8.59
C ASN A 84 8.72 -3.21 8.17
N GLY A 85 9.98 -2.85 7.86
CA GLY A 85 10.31 -1.51 7.36
C GLY A 85 9.52 -1.13 6.11
N TYR A 86 9.41 -2.05 5.14
CA TYR A 86 8.63 -1.82 3.93
C TYR A 86 7.13 -1.63 4.22
N ILE A 87 6.55 -2.38 5.15
CA ILE A 87 5.14 -2.21 5.56
C ILE A 87 4.93 -0.86 6.26
N CYS A 88 5.81 -0.46 7.17
CA CYS A 88 5.74 0.86 7.83
C CYS A 88 5.89 2.02 6.83
N ASP A 89 6.79 1.89 5.84
CA ASP A 89 6.95 2.87 4.77
C ASP A 89 5.68 2.98 3.92
N THR A 90 5.06 1.84 3.58
CA THR A 90 3.76 1.80 2.89
C THR A 90 2.67 2.49 3.70
N SER A 91 2.60 2.25 5.02
CA SER A 91 1.66 2.87 5.95
C SER A 91 1.81 4.40 5.99
N SER A 92 3.05 4.86 6.05
CA SER A 92 3.39 6.30 6.01
C SER A 92 3.01 6.95 4.68
N THR A 93 3.29 6.26 3.57
CA THR A 93 2.98 6.75 2.21
C THR A 93 1.47 6.85 2.00
N LEU A 94 0.71 5.85 2.43
CA LEU A 94 -0.75 5.87 2.36
C LEU A 94 -1.34 7.00 3.21
N SER A 95 -0.82 7.18 4.43
CA SER A 95 -1.26 8.26 5.33
C SER A 95 -1.03 9.64 4.73
N TYR A 96 0.12 9.85 4.06
CA TYR A 96 0.40 11.08 3.33
C TYR A 96 -0.64 11.35 2.24
N TRP A 97 -0.94 10.37 1.38
CA TRP A 97 -1.91 10.55 0.30
C TRP A 97 -3.34 10.77 0.81
N LEU A 98 -3.74 10.05 1.86
CA LEU A 98 -5.05 10.28 2.51
C LEU A 98 -5.14 11.69 3.10
N PHE A 99 -4.06 12.21 3.67
CA PHE A 99 -4.02 13.59 4.13
C PHE A 99 -4.15 14.58 2.97
N GLN A 100 -3.39 14.40 1.88
CA GLN A 100 -3.46 15.28 0.70
C GLN A 100 -4.86 15.30 0.07
N ILE A 101 -5.51 14.14 -0.04
CA ILE A 101 -6.88 14.03 -0.56
C ILE A 101 -7.86 14.80 0.33
N ARG A 102 -7.81 14.57 1.65
CA ARG A 102 -8.70 15.26 2.60
C ARG A 102 -8.47 16.77 2.63
N ASP A 103 -7.22 17.21 2.54
CA ASP A 103 -6.87 18.63 2.49
C ASP A 103 -7.36 19.29 1.20
N TYR A 104 -7.36 18.57 0.07
CA TYR A 104 -7.96 19.04 -1.17
C TYR A 104 -9.49 19.14 -1.07
N GLU A 105 -10.16 18.09 -0.60
CA GLU A 105 -11.62 18.08 -0.43
C GLU A 105 -12.09 19.16 0.57
N GLY A 106 -11.36 19.38 1.67
CA GLY A 106 -11.67 20.41 2.67
C GLY A 106 -11.38 21.85 2.22
N LYS A 107 -10.73 22.05 1.06
CA LYS A 107 -10.51 23.37 0.45
C LYS A 107 -11.55 23.72 -0.61
N GLU A 108 -12.42 22.78 -0.99
CA GLU A 108 -13.54 23.02 -1.91
C GLU A 108 -14.82 23.51 -1.20
N GLU A 109 -14.79 23.68 0.15
CA GLU A 109 -15.81 24.39 0.96
C GLU A 109 -15.46 25.86 1.18
#